data_AF-A0A328SQ73-F1
#
_entry.id   AF-A0A328SQ73-F1
#
_cell.length_a   1.000
_cell.length_b   1.000
_cell.length_c   1.000
_cell.angle_alpha   90.00
_cell.angle_beta   90.00
_cell.angle_gamma   90.00
#
_symmetry.space_group_name_H-M   'P 1'
#
loop_
_entity.id
_entity.type
_entity.pdbx_description
1 polymer ?
#
loop_
_entity_poly.entity_id
_entity_poly.type
_entity_poly.pdbx_seq_one_letter_code
_entity_poly.pdbx_strand_id
1 'polypeptide(L)'
;MDLFNKVTLKHFNFLRFVAQNIDDDHVMCKITTIARSDRIDTPYYMDVHFALTFCSDIEDKGIYHAMDILKNQRLYNLTEDTYNTVVSSFINSFENVNDERIKLRIEEKLNQIEIQTTTSAELLEMLDKYEDFFNMIDSLN
;
A
#
# COMPACT_ATOMS: atom_id res chain seq x y z
N MET A 1 -27.33 -10.75 -7.01
CA MET A 1 -26.23 -9.88 -6.53
C MET A 1 -25.06 -10.78 -6.13
N ASP A 2 -24.45 -11.51 -7.08
CA ASP A 2 -23.40 -12.50 -6.76
C ASP A 2 -22.12 -12.32 -7.58
N LEU A 3 -22.00 -11.23 -8.35
CA LEU A 3 -20.77 -10.93 -9.09
C LEU A 3 -19.62 -10.45 -8.18
N PHE A 4 -19.94 -9.92 -6.99
CA PHE A 4 -18.93 -9.39 -6.05
C PHE A 4 -18.38 -10.43 -5.06
N ASN A 5 -19.00 -11.61 -4.96
CA ASN A 5 -18.61 -12.62 -3.96
C ASN A 5 -17.38 -13.47 -4.36
N LYS A 6 -16.85 -13.32 -5.58
CA LYS A 6 -15.68 -14.08 -6.07
C LYS A 6 -14.63 -13.26 -6.81
N VAL A 7 -14.79 -11.95 -6.90
CA VAL A 7 -13.74 -11.09 -7.47
C VAL A 7 -12.88 -10.62 -6.32
N THR A 8 -11.74 -11.26 -6.13
CA THR A 8 -10.68 -10.74 -5.26
C THR A 8 -10.31 -9.37 -5.81
N LEU A 9 -10.77 -8.31 -5.14
CA LEU A 9 -10.50 -6.94 -5.57
C LEU A 9 -8.98 -6.75 -5.55
N LYS A 10 -8.39 -6.52 -6.72
CA LYS A 10 -6.97 -6.20 -6.87
C LYS A 10 -6.71 -4.88 -6.14
N HIS A 11 -5.99 -4.97 -5.04
CA HIS A 11 -5.91 -3.98 -3.98
C HIS A 11 -5.35 -2.65 -4.49
N PHE A 12 -4.25 -2.70 -5.25
CA PHE A 12 -3.58 -1.53 -5.78
C PHE A 12 -4.17 -1.05 -7.10
N ASN A 13 -4.69 -1.95 -7.94
CA ASN A 13 -5.50 -1.56 -9.09
C ASN A 13 -6.74 -0.75 -8.68
N PHE A 14 -7.38 -1.12 -7.58
CA PHE A 14 -8.49 -0.35 -7.02
C PHE A 14 -8.03 1.01 -6.47
N LEU A 15 -6.93 1.04 -5.70
CA LEU A 15 -6.36 2.31 -5.21
C LEU A 15 -6.02 3.26 -6.37
N ARG A 16 -5.42 2.75 -7.45
CA ARG A 16 -5.13 3.50 -8.67
C ARG A 16 -6.40 4.07 -9.29
N PHE A 17 -7.44 3.25 -9.45
CA PHE A 17 -8.72 3.71 -9.98
C PHE A 17 -9.30 4.84 -9.14
N VAL A 18 -9.26 4.73 -7.81
CA VAL A 18 -9.74 5.79 -6.92
C VAL A 18 -8.90 7.06 -7.08
N ALA A 19 -7.58 6.95 -7.08
CA ALA A 19 -6.66 8.09 -7.23
C ALA A 19 -6.85 8.84 -8.56
N GLN A 20 -7.17 8.14 -9.66
CA GLN A 20 -7.46 8.74 -10.96
C GLN A 20 -8.80 9.49 -11.03
N ASN A 21 -9.72 9.24 -10.10
CA ASN A 21 -11.06 9.81 -10.09
C ASN A 21 -11.29 10.81 -8.95
N ILE A 22 -10.21 11.19 -8.24
CA ILE A 22 -10.25 12.24 -7.22
C ILE A 22 -9.81 13.56 -7.88
N ASP A 23 -10.70 14.55 -7.82
CA ASP A 23 -10.51 15.89 -8.40
C ASP A 23 -9.94 16.88 -7.37
N ASP A 24 -9.27 16.39 -6.35
CA ASP A 24 -8.85 17.18 -5.20
C ASP A 24 -7.35 17.08 -4.94
N ASP A 25 -6.72 18.24 -4.74
CA ASP A 25 -5.30 18.42 -4.53
C ASP A 25 -4.86 18.05 -3.10
N HIS A 26 -5.80 17.99 -2.15
CA HIS A 26 -5.53 17.75 -0.73
C HIS A 26 -5.86 16.32 -0.29
N VAL A 27 -5.21 15.34 -0.91
CA VAL A 27 -5.41 13.91 -0.62
C VAL A 27 -4.12 13.25 -0.18
N MET A 28 -4.10 12.83 1.09
CA MET A 28 -3.00 12.07 1.65
C MET A 28 -3.23 10.57 1.47
N CYS A 29 -2.20 9.86 1.04
CA CYS A 29 -2.21 8.40 1.02
C CYS A 29 -1.08 7.85 1.88
N LYS A 30 -1.39 6.82 2.66
CA LYS A 30 -0.40 6.01 3.35
C LYS A 30 -0.57 4.56 2.94
N ILE A 31 0.46 3.98 2.33
CA ILE A 31 0.54 2.55 2.02
C ILE A 31 1.57 1.93 2.97
N THR A 32 1.26 0.75 3.51
CA THR A 32 2.16 -0.02 4.37
C THR A 32 2.10 -1.47 3.96
N THR A 33 3.25 -2.06 3.64
CA THR A 33 3.36 -3.48 3.30
C THR A 33 4.40 -4.10 4.24
N ILE A 34 4.01 -5.17 4.92
CA ILE A 34 4.82 -5.85 5.93
C ILE A 34 4.88 -7.34 5.60
N ALA A 35 6.05 -7.86 5.27
CA ALA A 35 6.31 -9.29 5.14
C ALA A 35 7.09 -9.79 6.38
N ARG A 36 6.63 -10.89 6.99
CA ARG A 36 7.23 -11.44 8.20
C ARG A 36 7.33 -12.96 8.17
N SER A 37 8.31 -13.48 8.91
CA SER A 37 8.56 -14.91 9.09
C SER A 37 8.60 -15.38 10.56
N ASP A 38 7.92 -14.66 11.46
CA ASP A 38 8.11 -14.78 12.92
C ASP A 38 6.99 -15.52 13.68
N ARG A 39 5.91 -15.95 13.01
CA ARG A 39 4.75 -16.57 13.68
C ARG A 39 4.81 -18.10 13.70
N ILE A 40 4.43 -18.71 14.83
CA ILE A 40 4.45 -20.17 15.02
C ILE A 40 3.37 -20.86 14.14
N ASP A 41 2.16 -20.31 14.10
CA ASP A 41 1.02 -20.93 13.39
C ASP A 41 0.98 -20.61 11.89
N THR A 42 1.62 -19.52 11.48
CA THR A 42 1.69 -19.09 10.08
C THR A 42 3.09 -18.53 9.82
N PRO A 43 4.06 -19.41 9.51
CA PRO A 43 5.48 -19.07 9.51
C PRO A 43 5.86 -18.02 8.49
N TYR A 44 5.04 -17.76 7.48
CA TYR A 44 5.25 -16.68 6.50
C TYR A 44 3.93 -15.98 6.20
N TYR A 45 3.89 -14.67 6.36
CA TYR A 45 2.72 -13.88 6.04
C TYR A 45 3.10 -12.49 5.54
N MET A 46 2.17 -11.87 4.83
CA MET A 46 2.26 -10.48 4.42
C MET A 46 0.98 -9.73 4.81
N ASP A 47 1.14 -8.57 5.41
CA ASP A 47 0.06 -7.65 5.76
C ASP A 47 0.20 -6.39 4.91
N VAL A 48 -0.85 -6.05 4.19
CA VAL A 48 -0.89 -4.90 3.29
C VAL A 48 -2.03 -4.01 3.72
N HIS A 49 -1.71 -2.76 4.01
CA HIS A 49 -2.65 -1.75 4.43
C HIS A 49 -2.48 -0.49 3.60
N PHE A 50 -3.59 0.13 3.22
CA PHE A 50 -3.53 1.52 2.79
C PHE A 50 -4.70 2.33 3.34
N ALA A 51 -4.46 3.63 3.49
CA ALA A 51 -5.45 4.62 3.85
C ALA A 51 -5.32 5.82 2.90
N LEU A 52 -6.47 6.31 2.44
CA LEU A 52 -6.61 7.52 1.64
C LEU A 52 -7.48 8.49 2.43
N THR A 53 -6.91 9.64 2.76
CA THR A 53 -7.50 10.64 3.64
C THR A 53 -7.64 11.96 2.90
N PHE A 54 -8.83 12.53 2.94
CA PHE A 54 -9.13 13.86 2.44
C PHE A 54 -8.83 14.91 3.50
N CYS A 55 -8.13 15.97 3.14
CA CYS A 55 -7.91 17.12 4.01
C CYS A 55 -8.68 18.32 3.45
N SER A 56 -9.81 18.68 4.07
CA SER A 56 -10.52 19.91 3.70
C SER A 56 -10.06 21.08 4.57
N ASP A 57 -9.49 22.11 3.94
CA ASP A 57 -9.22 23.39 4.57
C ASP A 57 -10.44 24.31 4.42
N ILE A 58 -11.12 24.60 5.52
CA ILE A 58 -12.10 25.69 5.56
C ILE A 58 -11.35 26.93 6.05
N GLU A 59 -10.81 27.72 5.11
CA GLU A 59 -9.97 28.91 5.35
C GLU A 59 -10.59 29.91 6.35
N ASP A 60 -11.91 29.92 6.51
CA ASP A 60 -12.63 30.93 7.31
C ASP A 60 -12.75 30.60 8.82
N LYS A 61 -12.34 29.40 9.27
CA LYS A 61 -12.51 28.97 10.69
C LYS A 61 -11.31 28.28 11.34
N GLY A 62 -10.20 28.07 10.62
CA GLY A 62 -9.01 27.39 11.17
C GLY A 62 -9.26 25.92 11.54
N ILE A 63 -10.24 25.28 10.90
CA ILE A 63 -10.60 23.88 11.13
C ILE A 63 -10.01 23.06 9.99
N TYR A 64 -8.98 22.27 10.31
CA TYR A 64 -8.52 21.18 9.47
C TYR A 64 -9.42 19.97 9.73
N HIS A 65 -10.14 19.51 8.70
CA HIS A 65 -10.89 18.27 8.76
C HIS A 65 -10.22 17.24 7.86
N ALA A 66 -9.65 16.21 8.50
CA ALA A 66 -9.12 15.04 7.82
C ALA A 66 -10.16 13.91 7.90
N MET A 67 -10.66 13.43 6.76
CA MET A 67 -11.63 12.34 6.68
C MET A 67 -11.08 11.20 5.84
N ASP A 68 -11.10 9.98 6.38
CA ASP A 68 -10.72 8.80 5.60
C ASP A 68 -11.77 8.51 4.54
N ILE A 69 -11.39 8.65 3.27
CA ILE A 69 -12.24 8.29 2.13
C ILE A 69 -12.22 6.77 1.95
N LEU A 70 -11.04 6.17 2.15
CA LEU A 70 -10.84 4.75 1.89
C LEU A 70 -9.79 4.19 2.83
N LYS A 71 -10.10 3.06 3.45
CA LYS A 71 -9.17 2.25 4.23
C LYS A 71 -9.32 0.81 3.82
N ASN A 72 -8.20 0.15 3.53
CA ASN A 72 -8.20 -1.27 3.20
C ASN A 72 -7.03 -1.97 3.87
N GLN A 73 -7.25 -3.21 4.28
CA GLN A 73 -6.23 -4.09 4.83
C GLN A 73 -6.46 -5.50 4.28
N ARG A 74 -5.39 -6.16 3.82
CA ARG A 74 -5.41 -7.56 3.41
C ARG A 74 -4.20 -8.29 3.97
N LEU A 75 -4.50 -9.41 4.62
CA LEU A 75 -3.51 -10.36 5.11
C LEU A 75 -3.40 -11.53 4.13
N TYR A 76 -2.17 -11.91 3.81
CA TYR A 76 -1.83 -13.02 2.94
C TYR A 76 -1.06 -14.07 3.73
N ASN A 77 -1.50 -15.32 3.67
CA ASN A 77 -0.75 -16.46 4.17
C ASN A 77 0.14 -16.96 3.03
N LEU A 78 1.46 -16.96 3.22
CA LEU A 78 2.41 -17.24 2.15
C LEU A 78 3.04 -18.61 2.34
N THR A 79 3.39 -19.26 1.23
CA THR A 79 4.40 -20.33 1.24
C THR A 79 5.79 -19.73 1.39
N GLU A 80 6.76 -20.52 1.82
CA GLU A 80 8.16 -20.07 1.93
C GLU A 80 8.71 -19.54 0.59
N ASP A 81 8.44 -20.25 -0.52
CA ASP A 81 8.86 -19.81 -1.86
C ASP A 81 8.24 -18.46 -2.26
N THR A 82 6.95 -18.28 -1.96
CA THR A 82 6.24 -17.02 -2.24
C THR A 82 6.78 -15.90 -1.37
N TYR A 83 7.06 -16.18 -0.08
CA TYR A 83 7.67 -15.22 0.83
C TYR A 83 9.05 -14.78 0.34
N ASN A 84 9.91 -15.71 -0.05
CA ASN A 84 11.23 -15.38 -0.59
C ASN A 84 11.13 -14.53 -1.86
N THR A 85 10.13 -14.79 -2.71
CA THR A 85 9.83 -13.99 -3.90
C THR A 85 9.41 -12.56 -3.53
N VAL A 86 8.51 -12.42 -2.55
CA VAL A 86 8.06 -11.12 -2.03
C VAL A 86 9.24 -10.35 -1.45
N VAL A 87 10.03 -10.95 -0.56
CA VAL A 87 11.21 -10.31 0.05
C VAL A 87 12.23 -9.89 -1.01
N SER A 88 12.48 -10.72 -2.02
CA SER A 88 13.36 -10.36 -3.14
C SER A 88 12.84 -9.14 -3.89
N SER A 89 11.52 -9.09 -4.15
CA SER A 89 10.88 -7.94 -4.80
C SER A 89 10.97 -6.67 -3.94
N PHE A 90 10.81 -6.77 -2.63
CA PHE A 90 11.02 -5.68 -1.67
C PHE A 90 12.43 -5.09 -1.77
N ILE A 91 13.44 -5.94 -1.66
CA ILE A 91 14.85 -5.53 -1.67
C ILE A 91 15.18 -4.88 -3.02
N ASN A 92 14.84 -5.55 -4.12
CA ASN A 92 15.12 -5.04 -5.46
C ASN A 92 14.44 -3.69 -5.76
N SER A 93 13.25 -3.47 -5.20
CA SER A 93 12.48 -2.25 -5.44
C SER A 93 12.90 -1.09 -4.53
N PHE A 94 13.32 -1.37 -3.29
CA PHE A 94 13.42 -0.33 -2.24
C PHE A 94 14.76 -0.21 -1.52
N GLU A 95 15.66 -1.20 -1.55
CA GLU A 95 16.90 -1.22 -0.72
C GLU A 95 17.77 0.03 -0.87
N ASN A 96 17.87 0.57 -2.09
CA ASN A 96 18.71 1.72 -2.41
C ASN A 96 17.91 3.00 -2.74
N VAL A 97 16.64 3.04 -2.34
CA VAL A 97 15.78 4.20 -2.61
C VAL A 97 16.08 5.32 -1.63
N ASN A 98 16.42 6.49 -2.17
CA ASN A 98 16.56 7.74 -1.43
C ASN A 98 15.39 8.67 -1.75
N ASP A 99 14.20 8.30 -1.30
CA ASP A 99 12.97 9.07 -1.46
C ASP A 99 12.35 9.28 -0.07
N GLU A 100 12.19 10.53 0.37
CA GLU A 100 11.69 10.86 1.71
C GLU A 100 10.26 10.38 1.97
N ARG A 101 9.50 10.14 0.89
CA ARG A 101 8.15 9.58 0.91
C ARG A 101 8.15 8.11 1.32
N ILE A 102 9.31 7.45 1.33
CA ILE A 102 9.45 6.01 1.55
C ILE A 102 10.27 5.76 2.81
N LYS A 103 9.69 4.95 3.72
CA LYS A 103 10.40 4.43 4.90
C LYS A 103 10.55 2.93 4.76
N LEU A 104 11.78 2.47 4.78
CA LEU A 104 12.15 1.07 4.67
C LEU A 104 12.68 0.56 6.00
N ARG A 105 12.26 -0.65 6.38
CA ARG A 105 12.80 -1.40 7.51
C ARG A 105 13.02 -2.85 7.07
N ILE A 106 14.28 -3.23 6.93
CA ILE A 106 14.70 -4.59 6.59
C ILE A 106 15.43 -5.18 7.80
N GLU A 107 14.91 -6.29 8.31
CA GLU A 107 15.46 -7.08 9.40
C GLU A 107 15.33 -8.57 9.04
N GLU A 108 16.03 -9.44 9.78
CA GLU A 108 16.09 -10.89 9.50
C GLU A 108 14.71 -11.55 9.30
N LYS A 109 13.70 -11.11 10.06
CA LYS A 109 12.34 -11.68 10.05
C LYS A 109 11.24 -10.68 9.74
N LEU A 110 11.61 -9.45 9.36
CA LEU A 110 10.69 -8.34 9.15
C LEU A 110 11.16 -7.49 7.99
N ASN A 111 10.36 -7.43 6.94
CA ASN A 111 10.55 -6.53 5.80
C ASN A 111 9.33 -5.63 5.71
N GLN A 112 9.52 -4.33 5.88
CA GLN A 112 8.44 -3.35 5.89
C GLN A 112 8.79 -2.17 4.99
N ILE A 113 7.82 -1.77 4.18
CA ILE A 113 7.81 -0.49 3.49
C ILE A 113 6.61 0.31 3.93
N GLU A 114 6.81 1.61 4.04
CA GLU A 114 5.76 2.59 4.22
C GLU A 114 5.96 3.69 3.18
N ILE A 115 4.93 3.96 2.40
CA ILE A 115 4.91 5.02 1.39
C ILE A 115 3.87 6.04 1.83
N GLN A 116 4.25 7.31 1.88
CA GLN A 116 3.37 8.42 2.22
C GLN A 116 3.39 9.46 1.09
N THR A 117 2.22 9.81 0.58
CA THR A 117 2.03 10.87 -0.42
C THR A 117 1.01 11.88 0.07
N THR A 118 1.11 13.12 -0.38
CA THR A 118 0.22 14.23 0.06
C THR A 118 -0.70 14.73 -1.04
N THR A 119 -0.51 14.27 -2.27
CA THR A 119 -1.37 14.55 -3.41
C THR A 119 -1.73 13.28 -4.17
N SER A 120 -2.82 13.34 -4.96
CA SER A 120 -3.22 12.27 -5.88
C SER A 120 -2.17 12.04 -6.99
N ALA A 121 -1.53 13.10 -7.46
CA ALA A 121 -0.47 13.02 -8.48
C ALA A 121 0.76 12.27 -7.97
N GLU A 122 1.22 12.55 -6.75
CA GLU A 122 2.32 11.82 -6.11
C GLU A 122 1.96 10.34 -5.88
N LEU A 123 0.72 10.05 -5.50
CA LEU A 123 0.24 8.67 -5.36
C LEU A 123 0.31 7.92 -6.69
N LEU A 124 -0.16 8.54 -7.78
CA LEU A 124 -0.09 7.94 -9.11
C LEU A 124 1.36 7.75 -9.57
N GLU A 125 2.23 8.73 -9.34
CA GLU A 125 3.68 8.61 -9.59
C GLU A 125 4.28 7.41 -8.85
N MET A 126 3.93 7.21 -7.57
CA MET A 126 4.40 6.08 -6.77
C MET A 126 3.89 4.74 -7.30
N LEU A 127 2.60 4.67 -7.63
CA LEU A 127 1.97 3.47 -8.18
C LEU A 127 2.58 3.08 -9.54
N ASP A 128 2.98 4.07 -10.35
CA ASP A 128 3.66 3.84 -11.63
C ASP A 128 5.12 3.44 -11.45
N LYS A 129 5.85 4.15 -10.59
CA LYS A 129 7.28 3.91 -10.34
C LYS A 129 7.54 2.51 -9.79
N TYR A 130 6.61 1.99 -8.97
CA TYR A 130 6.72 0.67 -8.34
C TYR A 130 5.62 -0.30 -8.83
N GLU A 131 5.17 -0.13 -10.07
CA GLU A 131 4.08 -0.93 -10.66
C GLU A 131 4.30 -2.44 -10.53
N ASP A 132 5.50 -2.93 -10.83
CA ASP A 132 5.82 -4.37 -10.77
C ASP A 132 5.63 -4.93 -9.35
N PHE A 133 6.02 -4.18 -8.32
CA PHE A 133 5.85 -4.55 -6.93
C PHE A 133 4.36 -4.62 -6.55
N PHE A 134 3.58 -3.61 -6.91
CA PHE A 134 2.14 -3.58 -6.62
C PHE A 134 1.35 -4.63 -7.41
N ASN A 135 1.70 -4.87 -8.67
CA ASN A 135 1.11 -5.92 -9.50
C ASN A 135 1.43 -7.32 -8.98
N MET A 136 2.65 -7.52 -8.43
CA MET A 136 3.00 -8.76 -7.75
C MET A 136 2.08 -9.00 -6.55
N ILE A 137 1.88 -7.99 -5.69
CA ILE A 137 0.97 -8.11 -4.54
C ILE A 137 -0.47 -8.40 -5.00
N ASP A 138 -0.97 -7.70 -6.00
CA ASP A 138 -2.32 -7.90 -6.55
C ASP A 138 -2.51 -9.29 -7.18
N SER A 139 -1.42 -9.98 -7.51
CA SER A 139 -1.43 -11.34 -8.06
C SER A 139 -1.34 -12.43 -6.97
N LEU A 140 -1.12 -12.06 -5.71
CA LEU A 140 -1.17 -12.98 -4.58
C LEU A 140 -2.63 -13.35 -4.28
N ASN A 141 -2.90 -14.66 -4.22
CA ASN A 141 -4.22 -15.22 -3.90
C ASN A 141 -4.27 -15.69 -2.46
#